data_AF-A0A914R8L0-F1
#
_entry.id   AF-A0A914R8L0-F1
#
_cell.length_a   1.000
_cell.length_b   1.000
_cell.length_c   1.000
_cell.angle_alpha   90.00
_cell.angle_beta   90.00
_cell.angle_gamma   90.00
#
_symmetry.space_group_name_H-M   'P 1'
#
loop_
_entity.id
_entity.type
_entity.pdbx_description
1 polymer ?
#
loop_
_entity_poly.entity_id
_entity_poly.type
_entity_poly.pdbx_seq_one_letter_code
_entity_poly.pdbx_strand_id
1 'polypeptide(L)'
;MHAAQEMYKLLEENNELFRQGNDELEVAMEENMRASEAVAISEKEAVSAVSAHSPKEQPQPVISPTGVVKVEEKGSDTSALRMVREALLAAETNSKGLQAKLQMILNAGESSIESIFAKQELSFTILEQLDINGCVQCMLKVVGPNGEANVFGGTGQTKEASRDCAARAAFVYLETFLEAAMKSQQQ
;
A
#
# COMPACT_ATOMS: atom_id res chain seq x y z
N MET A 1 -35.97 13.94 35.55
CA MET A 1 -34.67 14.57 35.83
C MET A 1 -33.57 13.57 36.21
N HIS A 2 -33.86 12.46 36.91
CA HIS A 2 -32.84 11.47 37.29
C HIS A 2 -32.14 10.74 36.14
N ALA A 3 -32.86 10.33 35.08
CA ALA A 3 -32.27 9.55 33.98
C ALA A 3 -31.18 10.30 33.19
N ALA A 4 -31.24 11.63 33.12
CA ALA A 4 -30.22 12.42 32.43
C ALA A 4 -28.90 12.47 33.23
N GLN A 5 -28.97 12.56 34.56
CA GLN A 5 -27.78 12.60 35.42
C GLN A 5 -27.01 11.26 35.41
N GLU A 6 -27.72 10.13 35.32
CA GLU A 6 -27.08 8.81 35.23
C GLU A 6 -26.35 8.61 33.89
N MET A 7 -26.90 9.12 32.79
CA MET A 7 -26.21 9.07 31.49
C MET A 7 -24.93 9.91 31.47
N TYR A 8 -24.95 11.11 32.08
CA TYR A 8 -23.74 11.94 32.17
C TYR A 8 -22.64 11.26 33.01
N LYS A 9 -23.00 10.59 34.10
CA LYS A 9 -22.04 9.87 34.93
C LYS A 9 -21.38 8.70 34.20
N LEU A 10 -22.16 7.94 33.42
CA LEU A 10 -21.64 6.85 32.59
C LEU A 10 -20.72 7.35 31.45
N LEU A 11 -20.98 8.54 30.90
CA LEU A 11 -20.13 9.17 29.90
C LEU A 11 -18.78 9.61 30.49
N GLU A 12 -18.78 10.16 31.70
CA GLU A 12 -17.55 10.54 32.40
C GLU A 12 -16.71 9.32 32.76
N GLU A 13 -17.32 8.26 33.31
CA GLU A 13 -16.63 7.01 33.67
C GLU A 13 -16.02 6.32 32.43
N ASN A 14 -16.73 6.31 31.29
CA ASN A 14 -16.17 5.78 30.04
C ASN A 14 -15.00 6.62 29.52
N ASN A 15 -15.10 7.95 29.57
CA ASN A 15 -14.00 8.83 29.14
C ASN A 15 -12.74 8.67 29.99
N GLU A 16 -12.87 8.44 31.30
CA GLU A 16 -11.73 8.14 32.16
C GLU A 16 -11.07 6.80 31.79
N LEU A 17 -11.87 5.77 31.48
CA LEU A 17 -11.37 4.47 31.03
C LEU A 17 -10.61 4.57 29.70
N PHE A 18 -11.12 5.36 28.76
CA PHE A 18 -10.44 5.62 27.48
C PHE A 18 -9.14 6.40 27.64
N ARG A 19 -9.07 7.35 28.60
CA ARG A 19 -7.82 8.06 28.90
C ARG A 19 -6.77 7.11 29.49
N GLN A 20 -7.15 6.26 30.43
CA GLN A 20 -6.24 5.27 31.01
C GLN A 20 -5.68 4.29 29.96
N GLY A 21 -6.54 3.81 29.04
CA GLY A 21 -6.09 2.93 27.96
C GLY A 21 -5.14 3.60 26.96
N ASN A 22 -5.31 4.90 26.71
CA ASN A 22 -4.39 5.66 25.85
C ASN A 22 -3.04 5.91 26.54
N ASP A 23 -3.04 6.19 27.84
CA ASP A 23 -1.80 6.39 28.62
C ASP A 23 -0.99 5.08 28.67
N GLU A 24 -1.63 3.92 28.84
CA GLU A 24 -0.95 2.61 28.80
C GLU A 24 -0.37 2.28 27.40
N LEU A 25 -1.07 2.65 26.33
CA LEU A 25 -0.60 2.44 24.97
C LEU A 25 0.61 3.33 24.63
N GLU A 26 0.62 4.57 25.12
CA GLU A 26 1.74 5.50 24.94
C GLU A 26 3.00 4.98 25.65
N VAL A 27 2.87 4.47 26.88
CA VAL A 27 3.98 3.83 27.62
C VAL A 27 4.51 2.61 26.87
N ALA A 28 3.63 1.73 26.37
CA ALA A 28 4.03 0.54 25.62
C ALA A 28 4.76 0.88 24.30
N MET A 29 4.35 1.95 23.63
CA MET A 29 5.02 2.42 22.41
C MET A 29 6.41 3.01 22.72
N GLU A 30 6.55 3.75 23.82
CA GLU A 30 7.84 4.34 24.21
C GLU A 30 8.84 3.27 24.66
N GLU A 31 8.40 2.22 25.37
CA GLU A 31 9.24 1.07 25.73
C GLU A 31 9.73 0.30 24.50
N ASN A 32 8.85 0.09 23.51
CA ASN A 32 9.22 -0.60 22.27
C ASN A 32 10.22 0.22 21.43
N MET A 33 10.08 1.55 21.41
CA MET A 33 11.03 2.43 20.72
C MET A 33 12.42 2.38 21.37
N ARG A 34 12.50 2.40 22.72
CA ARG A 34 13.77 2.24 23.45
C ARG A 34 14.41 0.87 23.24
N ALA A 35 13.61 -0.20 23.18
CA ALA A 35 14.10 -1.55 22.87
C ALA A 35 14.70 -1.62 21.45
N SER A 36 14.07 -0.96 20.47
CA SER A 36 14.58 -0.90 19.09
C SER A 36 15.88 -0.10 18.97
N GLU A 37 16.07 0.97 19.76
CA GLU A 37 17.31 1.75 19.76
C GLU A 37 18.48 0.98 20.40
N ALA A 38 18.23 0.17 21.43
CA ALA A 38 19.26 -0.67 22.07
C ALA A 38 19.83 -1.73 21.11
N VAL A 39 19.00 -2.29 20.21
CA VAL A 39 19.44 -3.28 19.20
C VAL A 39 20.35 -2.62 18.15
N ALA A 40 20.05 -1.37 17.76
CA ALA A 40 20.82 -0.65 16.73
C ALA A 40 22.24 -0.24 17.19
N ILE A 41 22.50 -0.19 18.50
CA ILE A 41 23.82 0.17 19.04
C ILE A 41 24.77 -1.04 19.04
N SER A 42 24.25 -2.27 19.07
CA SER A 42 25.06 -3.50 19.10
C SER A 42 25.66 -3.88 17.73
N GLU A 43 25.15 -3.37 16.61
CA GLU A 43 25.65 -3.72 15.27
C GLU A 43 26.77 -2.80 14.74
N LYS A 44 27.05 -1.67 15.42
CA LYS A 44 28.05 -0.69 14.95
C LYS A 44 29.49 -0.93 15.40
N GLU A 45 29.75 -1.90 16.29
CA GLU A 45 31.14 -2.23 16.71
C GLU A 45 31.84 -3.27 15.82
N ALA A 46 31.17 -3.87 14.84
CA ALA A 46 31.74 -5.00 14.08
C ALA A 46 32.45 -4.63 12.76
N VAL A 47 32.49 -3.35 12.33
CA VAL A 47 33.04 -2.99 11.01
C VAL A 47 34.11 -1.90 11.11
N SER A 48 35.23 -2.25 11.75
CA SER A 48 36.48 -1.48 11.65
C SER A 48 37.63 -2.42 11.35
N ALA A 49 37.92 -2.63 10.06
CA ALA A 49 39.22 -3.07 9.57
C ALA A 49 39.41 -2.62 8.11
N VAL A 50 40.32 -1.66 7.93
CA VAL A 50 40.73 -1.01 6.68
C VAL A 50 41.91 -1.75 6.05
N SER A 51 41.92 -1.91 4.73
CA SER A 51 43.09 -1.79 3.80
C SER A 51 42.86 -2.58 2.52
N ALA A 52 43.41 -2.30 1.34
CA ALA A 52 44.05 -1.15 0.69
C ALA A 52 44.47 -1.70 -0.69
N HIS A 53 44.17 -1.01 -1.80
CA HIS A 53 44.96 -0.84 -3.04
C HIS A 53 44.13 -0.70 -4.32
N SER A 54 44.56 0.25 -5.16
CA SER A 54 44.27 0.44 -6.58
C SER A 54 45.61 0.37 -7.34
N PRO A 55 45.71 0.58 -8.67
CA PRO A 55 44.87 0.20 -9.83
C PRO A 55 45.72 -0.46 -10.96
N LYS A 56 45.12 -0.92 -12.08
CA LYS A 56 45.73 -0.79 -13.45
C LYS A 56 44.85 -1.27 -14.64
N GLU A 57 44.88 -0.43 -15.67
CA GLU A 57 44.89 -0.68 -17.13
C GLU A 57 43.63 -1.16 -17.91
N GLN A 58 43.17 -0.24 -18.79
CA GLN A 58 42.39 -0.41 -20.04
C GLN A 58 43.23 -1.08 -21.17
N PRO A 59 42.73 -1.47 -22.37
CA PRO A 59 41.57 -0.92 -23.12
C PRO A 59 40.62 -1.95 -23.82
N GLN A 60 39.52 -1.41 -24.37
CA GLN A 60 38.45 -2.09 -25.15
C GLN A 60 38.93 -2.63 -26.52
N PRO A 61 38.09 -3.45 -27.21
CA PRO A 61 37.56 -2.92 -28.47
C PRO A 61 36.07 -3.18 -28.77
N VAL A 62 35.56 -2.20 -29.51
CA VAL A 62 34.31 -1.98 -30.25
C VAL A 62 33.75 -3.19 -31.03
N ILE A 63 32.44 -3.46 -30.89
CA ILE A 63 31.53 -3.81 -32.02
C ILE A 63 30.04 -3.67 -31.61
N SER A 64 29.34 -2.77 -32.30
CA SER A 64 27.90 -2.87 -32.67
C SER A 64 27.87 -3.10 -34.19
N PRO A 65 26.78 -3.46 -34.89
CA PRO A 65 25.36 -3.42 -34.49
C PRO A 65 24.51 -4.63 -34.96
N THR A 66 23.45 -5.00 -34.23
CA THR A 66 22.33 -5.70 -34.86
C THR A 66 21.03 -5.28 -34.22
N GLY A 67 20.13 -4.73 -35.03
CA GLY A 67 18.81 -4.31 -34.63
C GLY A 67 18.06 -5.45 -33.99
N VAL A 68 17.70 -5.26 -32.72
CA VAL A 68 16.66 -6.06 -32.08
C VAL A 68 15.35 -5.39 -32.44
N VAL A 69 14.62 -6.04 -33.34
CA VAL A 69 13.20 -5.79 -33.56
C VAL A 69 12.55 -5.80 -32.18
N LYS A 70 12.03 -4.64 -31.76
CA LYS A 70 11.18 -4.51 -30.58
C LYS A 70 9.90 -5.28 -30.90
N VAL A 71 9.90 -6.58 -30.60
CA VAL A 71 8.68 -7.34 -30.45
C VAL A 71 8.04 -6.73 -29.21
N GLU A 72 7.05 -5.87 -29.43
CA GLU A 72 6.13 -5.48 -28.37
C GLU A 72 5.39 -6.75 -27.97
N GLU A 73 5.93 -7.46 -26.97
CA GLU A 73 5.16 -8.40 -26.17
C GLU A 73 3.97 -7.61 -25.64
N LYS A 74 2.82 -7.76 -26.31
CA LYS A 74 1.54 -7.53 -25.65
C LYS A 74 1.56 -8.42 -24.41
N GLY A 75 1.76 -7.81 -23.25
CA GLY A 75 1.57 -8.48 -21.96
C GLY A 75 0.24 -9.23 -22.02
N SER A 76 0.30 -10.54 -21.85
CA SER A 76 -0.91 -11.36 -21.90
C SER A 76 -1.86 -10.89 -20.81
N ASP A 77 -3.13 -10.64 -21.15
CA ASP A 77 -4.19 -10.29 -20.17
C ASP A 77 -4.22 -11.26 -18.97
N THR A 78 -3.79 -12.51 -19.21
CA THR A 78 -3.60 -13.57 -18.21
C THR A 78 -2.55 -13.23 -17.15
N SER A 79 -1.47 -12.54 -17.52
CA SER A 79 -0.38 -12.12 -16.61
C SER A 79 -0.87 -11.04 -15.65
N ALA A 80 -1.53 -10.01 -16.17
CA ALA A 80 -2.10 -8.92 -15.38
C ALA A 80 -3.14 -9.43 -14.38
N LEU A 81 -4.06 -10.29 -14.82
CA LEU A 81 -5.08 -10.88 -13.95
C LEU A 81 -4.45 -11.73 -12.84
N ARG A 82 -3.40 -12.51 -13.16
CA ARG A 82 -2.67 -13.30 -12.18
C ARG A 82 -2.01 -12.42 -11.12
N MET A 83 -1.35 -11.33 -11.50
CA MET A 83 -0.72 -10.41 -10.55
C MET A 83 -1.74 -9.76 -9.60
N VAL A 84 -2.90 -9.36 -10.12
CA VAL A 84 -3.99 -8.80 -9.32
C VAL A 84 -4.51 -9.83 -8.31
N ARG A 85 -4.73 -11.07 -8.76
CA ARG A 85 -5.18 -12.17 -7.88
C ARG A 85 -4.17 -12.54 -6.82
N GLU A 86 -2.89 -12.63 -7.19
CA GLU A 86 -1.80 -12.88 -6.24
C GLU A 86 -1.75 -11.79 -5.16
N ALA A 87 -1.94 -10.51 -5.54
CA ALA A 87 -2.02 -9.42 -4.58
C ALA A 87 -3.21 -9.58 -3.62
N LEU A 88 -4.40 -9.88 -4.15
CA LEU A 88 -5.61 -10.06 -3.33
C LEU A 88 -5.52 -11.27 -2.39
N LEU A 89 -4.92 -12.38 -2.84
CA LEU A 89 -4.72 -13.58 -2.02
C LEU A 89 -3.67 -13.37 -0.93
N ALA A 90 -2.60 -12.63 -1.23
CA ALA A 90 -1.53 -12.36 -0.27
C ALA A 90 -1.91 -11.36 0.83
N ALA A 91 -2.97 -10.57 0.63
CA ALA A 91 -3.33 -9.46 1.52
C ALA A 91 -3.92 -9.89 2.89
N GLU A 92 -4.06 -11.20 3.14
CA GLU A 92 -4.71 -11.78 4.32
C GLU A 92 -6.09 -11.13 4.61
N THR A 93 -6.66 -11.32 5.80
CA THR A 93 -7.96 -10.71 6.16
C THR A 93 -7.91 -9.18 6.28
N ASN A 94 -6.72 -8.59 6.43
CA ASN A 94 -6.56 -7.20 6.85
C ASN A 94 -6.05 -6.25 5.75
N SER A 95 -5.96 -6.71 4.49
CA SER A 95 -5.56 -5.89 3.33
C SER A 95 -4.12 -5.35 3.36
N LYS A 96 -3.27 -5.84 4.27
CA LYS A 96 -1.99 -5.20 4.61
C LYS A 96 -1.04 -5.10 3.42
N GLY A 97 -0.47 -3.92 3.22
CA GLY A 97 0.54 -3.64 2.19
C GLY A 97 -0.02 -3.48 0.77
N LEU A 98 -1.34 -3.53 0.60
CA LEU A 98 -1.95 -3.41 -0.73
C LEU A 98 -1.75 -2.04 -1.36
N GLN A 99 -1.61 -0.95 -0.61
CA GLN A 99 -1.33 0.36 -1.21
C GLN A 99 -0.01 0.35 -1.99
N ALA A 100 1.05 -0.26 -1.42
CA ALA A 100 2.36 -0.33 -2.05
C ALA A 100 2.33 -1.27 -3.25
N LYS A 101 1.63 -2.40 -3.12
CA LYS A 101 1.45 -3.36 -4.21
C LYS A 101 0.69 -2.74 -5.39
N LEU A 102 -0.36 -1.96 -5.12
CA LEU A 102 -1.13 -1.27 -6.14
C LEU A 102 -0.26 -0.24 -6.86
N GLN A 103 0.49 0.57 -6.12
CA GLN A 103 1.44 1.53 -6.70
C GLN A 103 2.42 0.83 -7.63
N MET A 104 3.01 -0.29 -7.21
CA MET A 104 3.94 -1.06 -8.03
C MET A 104 3.28 -1.58 -9.32
N ILE A 105 2.08 -2.17 -9.22
CA ILE A 105 1.37 -2.75 -10.37
C ILE A 105 0.95 -1.68 -11.38
N LEU A 106 0.46 -0.52 -10.94
CA LEU A 106 0.11 0.59 -11.83
C LEU A 106 1.33 1.14 -12.59
N ASN A 107 2.54 0.95 -12.06
CA ASN A 107 3.78 1.44 -12.67
C ASN A 107 4.57 0.37 -13.42
N ALA A 108 4.09 -0.87 -13.45
CA ALA A 108 4.76 -2.00 -14.11
C ALA A 108 4.74 -1.90 -15.65
N GLY A 109 3.88 -1.06 -16.24
CA GLY A 109 3.79 -0.89 -17.70
C GLY A 109 3.02 -2.01 -18.41
N GLU A 110 2.16 -2.72 -17.68
CA GLU A 110 1.32 -3.78 -18.23
C GLU A 110 0.15 -3.17 -19.01
N SER A 111 0.10 -3.43 -20.32
CA SER A 111 -0.86 -2.79 -21.23
C SER A 111 -2.32 -3.02 -20.83
N SER A 112 -2.65 -4.21 -20.32
CA SER A 112 -4.00 -4.56 -19.84
C SER A 112 -4.40 -3.71 -18.64
N ILE A 113 -3.46 -3.36 -17.77
CA ILE A 113 -3.69 -2.49 -16.60
C ILE A 113 -3.80 -1.04 -17.05
N GLU A 114 -2.92 -0.59 -17.95
CA GLU A 114 -2.94 0.76 -18.52
C GLU A 114 -4.24 1.07 -19.27
N SER A 115 -4.91 0.04 -19.80
CA SER A 115 -6.23 0.17 -20.42
C SER A 115 -7.36 0.52 -19.43
N ILE A 116 -7.13 0.28 -18.13
CA ILE A 116 -8.10 0.53 -17.05
C ILE A 116 -7.69 1.75 -16.23
N PHE A 117 -6.43 1.79 -15.79
CA PHE A 117 -5.85 2.85 -14.98
C PHE A 117 -4.56 3.37 -15.58
N ALA A 118 -4.42 4.69 -15.67
CA ALA A 118 -3.19 5.31 -16.11
C ALA A 118 -2.05 5.10 -15.10
N LYS A 119 -0.82 5.21 -15.56
CA LYS A 119 0.36 5.28 -14.69
C LYS A 119 0.32 6.58 -13.88
N GLN A 120 0.40 6.48 -12.56
CA GLN A 120 0.35 7.63 -11.66
C GLN A 120 0.85 7.30 -10.25
N GLU A 121 1.05 8.34 -9.43
CA GLU A 121 1.13 8.20 -7.97
C GLU A 121 -0.28 8.07 -7.38
N LEU A 122 -0.44 7.20 -6.39
CA LEU A 122 -1.69 7.02 -5.68
C LEU A 122 -2.00 8.26 -4.82
N SER A 123 -3.20 8.81 -4.99
CA SER A 123 -3.65 9.97 -4.23
C SER A 123 -4.69 9.55 -3.20
N PHE A 124 -4.34 9.65 -1.92
CA PHE A 124 -5.20 9.30 -0.80
C PHE A 124 -5.67 10.56 -0.06
N THR A 125 -6.97 10.65 0.18
CA THR A 125 -7.59 11.65 1.05
C THR A 125 -8.10 10.97 2.31
N ILE A 126 -7.49 11.27 3.45
CA ILE A 126 -7.97 10.81 4.76
C ILE A 126 -9.08 11.75 5.22
N LEU A 127 -10.21 11.20 5.66
CA LEU A 127 -11.25 12.00 6.30
C LEU A 127 -10.86 12.28 7.74
N GLU A 128 -10.99 13.53 8.17
CA GLU A 128 -10.58 13.96 9.51
C GLU A 128 -11.44 13.37 10.63
N GLN A 129 -12.70 13.06 10.32
CA GLN A 129 -13.63 12.48 11.27
C GLN A 129 -13.60 10.95 11.21
N LEU A 130 -13.54 10.34 12.39
CA LEU A 130 -13.76 8.90 12.55
C LEU A 130 -15.21 8.57 12.22
N ASP A 131 -15.44 7.35 11.71
CA ASP A 131 -16.80 6.85 11.52
C ASP A 131 -17.50 6.52 12.85
N ILE A 132 -18.74 6.04 12.77
CA ILE A 132 -19.54 5.65 13.95
C ILE A 132 -18.91 4.53 14.79
N ASN A 133 -17.94 3.80 14.24
CA ASN A 133 -17.24 2.70 14.89
C ASN A 133 -15.83 3.13 15.37
N GLY A 134 -15.50 4.42 15.28
CA GLY A 134 -14.17 4.94 15.61
C GLY A 134 -13.09 4.61 14.57
N CYS A 135 -13.46 4.17 13.36
CA CYS A 135 -12.50 3.83 12.31
C CYS A 135 -12.12 5.07 11.47
N VAL A 136 -10.88 5.09 11.01
CA VAL A 136 -10.38 6.06 10.04
C VAL A 136 -10.93 5.72 8.67
N GLN A 137 -11.43 6.74 7.96
CA GLN A 137 -11.94 6.62 6.60
C GLN A 137 -10.95 7.26 5.61
N CYS A 138 -10.82 6.63 4.43
CA CYS A 138 -9.92 7.07 3.38
C CYS A 138 -10.58 6.93 2.01
N MET A 139 -10.28 7.87 1.12
CA MET A 139 -10.64 7.83 -0.30
C MET A 139 -9.37 7.78 -1.15
N LEU A 140 -9.25 6.76 -1.99
CA LEU A 140 -8.21 6.63 -2.99
C LEU A 140 -8.74 7.11 -4.35
N LYS A 141 -8.08 8.08 -4.97
CA LYS A 141 -8.36 8.51 -6.35
C LYS A 141 -7.40 7.84 -7.33
N VAL A 142 -7.94 7.15 -8.32
CA VAL A 142 -7.18 6.56 -9.45
C VAL A 142 -7.70 7.07 -10.78
N VAL A 143 -6.83 7.56 -11.64
CA VAL A 143 -7.21 8.12 -12.95
C VAL A 143 -7.07 7.05 -14.03
N GLY A 144 -8.08 6.95 -14.89
CA GLY A 144 -8.07 6.11 -16.10
C GLY A 144 -7.31 6.75 -17.26
N PRO A 145 -7.05 6.02 -18.35
CA PRO A 145 -6.30 6.53 -19.51
C PRO A 145 -6.93 7.76 -20.17
N ASN A 146 -8.25 7.95 -20.04
CA ASN A 146 -8.98 9.08 -20.60
C ASN A 146 -9.12 10.28 -19.63
N GLY A 147 -8.43 10.25 -18.48
CA GLY A 147 -8.54 11.29 -17.46
C GLY A 147 -9.74 11.13 -16.52
N GLU A 148 -10.54 10.07 -16.68
CA GLU A 148 -11.67 9.75 -15.81
C GLU A 148 -11.18 9.37 -14.41
N ALA A 149 -11.76 9.98 -13.37
CA ALA A 149 -11.39 9.70 -11.99
C ALA A 149 -12.27 8.61 -11.38
N ASN A 150 -11.65 7.53 -10.95
CA ASN A 150 -12.26 6.48 -10.14
C ASN A 150 -11.90 6.72 -8.66
N VAL A 151 -12.87 6.58 -7.77
CA VAL A 151 -12.65 6.81 -6.33
C VAL A 151 -13.06 5.58 -5.54
N PHE A 152 -12.15 5.10 -4.70
CA PHE A 152 -12.31 3.90 -3.91
C PHE A 152 -12.25 4.24 -2.42
N GLY A 153 -13.26 3.83 -1.68
CA GLY A 153 -13.33 4.02 -0.23
C GLY A 153 -12.64 2.89 0.53
N GLY A 154 -12.07 3.21 1.68
CA GLY A 154 -11.50 2.25 2.61
C GLY A 154 -11.64 2.71 4.06
N THR A 155 -11.78 1.75 4.95
CA THR A 155 -11.95 1.96 6.40
C THR A 155 -10.95 1.12 7.17
N GLY A 156 -10.38 1.64 8.24
CA GLY A 156 -9.46 0.89 9.09
C GLY A 156 -9.18 1.57 10.42
N GLN A 157 -8.62 0.81 11.37
CA GLN A 157 -8.25 1.33 12.70
C GLN A 157 -7.13 2.38 12.64
N THR A 158 -6.36 2.40 11.56
CA THR A 158 -5.28 3.37 11.32
C THR A 158 -5.41 3.98 9.93
N LYS A 159 -4.74 5.12 9.69
CA LYS A 159 -4.62 5.72 8.36
C LYS A 159 -4.05 4.73 7.35
N GLU A 160 -3.04 3.97 7.73
CA GLU A 160 -2.44 2.94 6.86
C GLU A 160 -3.45 1.85 6.50
N ALA A 161 -4.13 1.27 7.49
CA ALA A 161 -5.14 0.24 7.26
C ALA A 161 -6.29 0.74 6.38
N SER A 162 -6.73 1.99 6.56
CA SER A 162 -7.77 2.59 5.72
C SER A 162 -7.32 2.76 4.25
N ARG A 163 -6.05 3.10 4.00
CA ARG A 163 -5.48 3.21 2.65
C ARG A 163 -5.34 1.85 1.98
N ASP A 164 -4.86 0.86 2.73
CA ASP A 164 -4.74 -0.52 2.28
C ASP A 164 -6.12 -1.12 1.92
N CYS A 165 -7.15 -0.82 2.73
CA CYS A 165 -8.53 -1.19 2.42
C CYS A 165 -9.04 -0.51 1.13
N ALA A 166 -8.77 0.79 0.94
CA ALA A 166 -9.13 1.50 -0.29
C ALA A 166 -8.40 0.93 -1.52
N ALA A 167 -7.12 0.56 -1.37
CA ALA A 167 -6.34 -0.11 -2.41
C ALA A 167 -6.91 -1.50 -2.75
N ARG A 168 -7.40 -2.25 -1.76
CA ARG A 168 -8.10 -3.52 -1.99
C ARG A 168 -9.32 -3.34 -2.89
N ALA A 169 -10.13 -2.31 -2.65
CA ALA A 169 -11.29 -2.01 -3.48
C ALA A 169 -10.88 -1.73 -4.94
N ALA A 170 -9.79 -1.00 -5.16
CA ALA A 170 -9.23 -0.78 -6.50
C ALA A 170 -8.73 -2.08 -7.16
N PHE A 171 -8.13 -3.00 -6.39
CA PHE A 171 -7.74 -4.32 -6.91
C PHE A 171 -8.93 -5.18 -7.33
N VAL A 172 -10.02 -5.19 -6.54
CA VAL A 172 -11.26 -5.89 -6.91
C VAL A 172 -11.85 -5.32 -8.20
N TYR A 173 -11.78 -4.00 -8.38
CA TYR A 173 -12.18 -3.36 -9.62
C TYR A 173 -11.31 -3.83 -10.81
N LEU A 174 -9.99 -3.84 -10.65
CA LEU A 174 -9.07 -4.36 -11.69
C LEU A 174 -9.38 -5.81 -12.05
N GLU A 175 -9.56 -6.69 -11.05
CA GLU A 175 -9.89 -8.10 -11.29
C GLU A 175 -11.17 -8.22 -12.13
N THR A 176 -12.22 -7.50 -11.76
CA THR A 176 -13.51 -7.53 -12.45
C THR A 176 -13.39 -7.15 -13.92
N PHE A 177 -12.64 -6.08 -14.22
CA PHE A 177 -12.46 -5.60 -15.59
C PHE A 177 -11.59 -6.54 -16.42
N LEU A 178 -10.49 -7.04 -15.85
CA LEU A 178 -9.61 -7.99 -16.52
C LEU A 178 -10.33 -9.31 -16.82
N GLU A 179 -11.13 -9.82 -15.87
CA GLU A 179 -11.97 -11.00 -16.11
C GLU A 179 -12.98 -10.80 -17.24
N ALA A 180 -13.65 -9.64 -17.27
CA ALA A 180 -14.62 -9.31 -18.31
C ALA A 180 -13.95 -9.24 -19.70
N ALA A 181 -12.76 -8.61 -19.78
CA ALA A 181 -11.97 -8.55 -21.00
C ALA A 181 -11.60 -9.96 -21.50
N MET A 182 -11.13 -10.84 -20.62
CA MET A 182 -10.79 -12.22 -21.00
C MET A 182 -11.99 -13.03 -21.50
N LYS A 183 -13.17 -12.86 -20.88
CA LYS A 183 -14.40 -13.53 -21.32
C LYS A 183 -14.86 -13.05 -22.70
N SER A 184 -14.69 -11.76 -22.99
CA SER A 184 -15.07 -11.18 -24.29
C SER A 184 -14.19 -11.66 -25.46
N GLN A 185 -12.96 -12.12 -25.20
CA GLN A 185 -12.05 -12.65 -26.21
C GLN A 185 -12.28 -14.13 -26.55
N GLN A 186 -13.13 -14.84 -25.78
CA GLN A 186 -13.44 -16.26 -25.98
C GLN A 186 -14.74 -16.51 -26.75
N GLN A 187 -15.43 -15.46 -27.19
CA GLN A 187 -16.66 -15.50 -28.01
C GLN A 187 -16.36 -15.12 -29.46
#